data_AF-A0A8J8WAU5-F1
#
_entry.id   AF-A0A8J8WAU5-F1
#
_cell.length_a   1.000
_cell.length_b   1.000
_cell.length_c   1.000
_cell.angle_alpha   90.00
_cell.angle_beta   90.00
_cell.angle_gamma   90.00
#
_symmetry.space_group_name_H-M   'P 1'
#
loop_
_entity.id
_entity.type
_entity.pdbx_description
1 polymer ?
#
loop_
_entity_poly.entity_id
_entity_poly.type
_entity_poly.pdbx_seq_one_letter_code
_entity_poly.pdbx_strand_id
1 'polypeptide(L)'
;MDLLEAWGLTGVITALVFDTTASNSGVHRGAANFWSNSLTGRCLPGLQTPHSRSAGWCCMGESVGKVKSPENPWFKHFKDVWTDLTTDNLQPCPSDKKWLNKKKKECKEILQEILRSEKPPRADYREMAELTLIVLGDTPPRGIHWSRPGAIHQARWMARNLYSMKMFMFAEQLEYDEETVVKLERLNLFLGLFYTPMWMSSTLAADAPANYLQFMKDMMKFKRTDPEIAQAVLQKLENHKWYLTQEVVPFALFGSRL
;
A
#
# COMPACT_ATOMS: atom_id res chain seq x y z
N MET A 1 -13.42 5.47 -28.92
CA MET A 1 -12.93 6.46 -29.89
C MET A 1 -14.04 7.45 -30.20
N ASP A 2 -15.23 6.96 -30.53
CA ASP A 2 -16.42 7.73 -30.89
C ASP A 2 -16.73 8.90 -29.93
N LEU A 3 -16.60 8.67 -28.61
CA LEU A 3 -16.84 9.72 -27.61
C LEU A 3 -15.77 10.83 -27.64
N LEU A 4 -14.51 10.47 -27.86
CA LEU A 4 -13.39 11.44 -27.95
C LEU A 4 -13.46 12.22 -29.25
N GLU A 5 -13.87 11.57 -30.34
CA GLU A 5 -14.09 12.21 -31.64
C GLU A 5 -15.29 13.17 -31.57
N ALA A 6 -16.41 12.74 -30.99
CA ALA A 6 -17.59 13.57 -30.78
C ALA A 6 -17.29 14.82 -29.94
N TRP A 7 -16.33 14.73 -29.02
CA TRP A 7 -15.92 15.84 -28.15
C TRP A 7 -14.70 16.61 -28.70
N GLY A 8 -14.15 16.21 -29.85
CA GLY A 8 -12.99 16.87 -30.47
C GLY A 8 -11.70 16.76 -29.64
N LEU A 9 -11.57 15.75 -28.78
CA LEU A 9 -10.49 15.63 -27.79
C LEU A 9 -9.29 14.79 -28.28
N THR A 10 -9.38 14.14 -29.44
CA THR A 10 -8.35 13.21 -29.93
C THR A 10 -6.97 13.85 -30.09
N GLY A 11 -6.90 15.12 -30.49
CA GLY A 11 -5.64 15.85 -30.68
C GLY A 11 -5.04 16.49 -29.43
N VAL A 12 -5.74 16.49 -28.29
CA VAL A 12 -5.31 17.19 -27.06
C VAL A 12 -4.91 16.25 -25.92
N ILE A 13 -5.10 14.94 -26.08
CA ILE A 13 -4.67 13.96 -25.08
C ILE A 13 -3.15 13.80 -25.13
N THR A 14 -2.49 14.15 -24.03
CA THR A 14 -1.01 14.16 -23.94
C THR A 14 -0.43 13.10 -23.02
N ALA A 15 -1.23 12.49 -22.14
CA ALA A 15 -0.79 11.46 -21.20
C ALA A 15 -1.93 10.56 -20.74
N LEU A 16 -1.60 9.39 -20.18
CA LEU A 16 -2.55 8.45 -19.60
C LEU A 16 -2.24 8.21 -18.12
N VAL A 17 -3.28 8.15 -17.29
CA VAL A 17 -3.21 7.67 -15.90
C VAL A 17 -3.96 6.36 -15.81
N PHE A 18 -3.30 5.30 -15.35
CA PHE A 18 -3.88 3.97 -15.24
C PHE A 18 -3.22 3.15 -14.14
N ASP A 19 -3.93 2.15 -13.63
CA ASP A 19 -3.38 1.20 -12.67
C ASP A 19 -2.53 0.13 -13.37
N THR A 20 -1.55 -0.46 -12.68
CA THR A 20 -0.56 -1.39 -13.27
C THR A 20 -1.08 -2.82 -13.49
N THR A 21 -2.38 -2.99 -13.65
CA THR A 21 -2.93 -4.31 -13.97
C THR A 21 -2.49 -4.74 -15.36
N ALA A 22 -2.30 -6.04 -15.57
CA ALA A 22 -1.92 -6.58 -16.88
C ALA A 22 -2.94 -6.22 -17.99
N SER A 23 -4.21 -6.01 -17.64
CA SER A 23 -5.25 -5.51 -18.55
C SER A 23 -4.99 -4.08 -19.03
N ASN A 24 -4.31 -3.26 -18.24
CA ASN A 24 -4.02 -1.87 -18.56
C ASN A 24 -2.61 -1.67 -19.12
N SER A 25 -1.60 -2.33 -18.55
CA SER A 25 -0.19 -2.18 -18.93
C SER A 25 0.38 -3.32 -19.79
N GLY A 26 -0.45 -4.28 -20.20
CA GLY A 26 -0.01 -5.45 -20.97
C GLY A 26 0.61 -5.06 -22.30
N VAL A 27 1.80 -5.59 -22.61
CA VAL A 27 2.55 -5.22 -23.83
C VAL A 27 1.77 -5.48 -25.13
N HIS A 28 0.93 -6.52 -25.16
CA HIS A 28 0.18 -6.90 -26.37
C HIS A 28 -1.29 -6.48 -26.38
N ARG A 29 -1.95 -6.43 -25.20
CA ARG A 29 -3.39 -6.20 -25.08
C ARG A 29 -3.75 -5.17 -24.00
N GLY A 30 -2.76 -4.46 -23.48
CA GLY A 30 -2.98 -3.44 -22.46
C GLY A 30 -3.77 -2.28 -23.03
N ALA A 31 -4.76 -1.80 -22.28
CA ALA A 31 -5.55 -0.63 -22.64
C ALA A 31 -4.65 0.59 -22.97
N ALA A 32 -3.55 0.80 -22.22
CA ALA A 32 -2.63 1.91 -22.48
C ALA A 32 -1.94 1.82 -23.86
N ASN A 33 -1.60 0.61 -24.30
CA ASN A 33 -1.02 0.38 -25.63
C ASN A 33 -2.05 0.57 -26.73
N PHE A 34 -3.28 0.09 -26.50
CA PHE A 34 -4.39 0.33 -27.41
C PHE A 34 -4.64 1.83 -27.63
N TRP A 35 -4.70 2.60 -26.54
CA TRP A 35 -4.94 4.04 -26.61
C TRP A 35 -3.78 4.82 -27.23
N SER A 36 -2.53 4.48 -26.89
CA SER A 36 -1.35 5.09 -27.50
C SER A 36 -1.32 4.88 -29.02
N ASN A 37 -1.64 3.66 -29.47
CA ASN A 37 -1.70 3.34 -30.90
C ASN A 37 -2.88 4.03 -31.61
N SER A 38 -4.02 4.19 -30.93
CA SER A 38 -5.27 4.68 -31.55
C SER A 38 -5.39 6.21 -31.59
N LEU A 39 -4.81 6.95 -30.64
CA LEU A 39 -5.03 8.39 -30.50
C LEU A 39 -4.02 9.25 -31.25
N THR A 40 -2.76 8.83 -31.31
CA THR A 40 -1.69 9.74 -31.73
C THR A 40 -0.63 9.11 -32.63
N GLY A 41 -0.61 7.78 -32.78
CA GLY A 41 0.55 7.08 -33.34
C GLY A 41 1.85 7.36 -32.57
N ARG A 42 1.75 7.90 -31.35
CA ARG A 42 2.86 8.27 -30.46
C ARG A 42 2.67 7.60 -29.11
N CYS A 43 3.79 7.32 -28.44
CA CYS A 43 3.77 6.75 -27.10
C CYS A 43 3.25 7.80 -26.10
N LEU A 44 2.09 7.58 -25.48
CA LEU A 44 1.56 8.47 -24.44
C LEU A 44 2.31 8.18 -23.12
N PRO A 45 2.91 9.18 -22.45
CA PRO A 45 3.53 8.98 -21.15
C PRO A 45 2.50 8.49 -20.12
N GLY A 46 2.83 7.39 -19.45
CA GLY A 46 2.07 6.87 -18.33
C GLY A 46 2.40 7.65 -17.06
N LEU A 47 1.48 8.51 -16.62
CA LEU A 47 1.60 9.21 -15.34
C LEU A 47 1.17 8.25 -14.23
N GLN A 48 2.15 7.63 -13.59
CA GLN A 48 1.91 6.66 -12.55
C GLN A 48 2.39 7.15 -11.20
N THR A 49 1.47 7.13 -10.26
CA THR A 49 1.75 7.03 -8.83
C THR A 49 2.11 5.57 -8.51
N PRO A 50 3.29 5.27 -7.90
CA PRO A 50 3.70 3.92 -7.52
C PRO A 50 2.83 3.40 -6.37
N HIS A 51 1.58 3.10 -6.68
CA HIS A 51 0.74 2.23 -5.89
C HIS A 51 1.29 0.82 -6.09
N SER A 52 2.38 0.49 -5.42
CA SER A 52 2.87 -0.89 -5.37
C SER A 52 1.90 -1.69 -4.50
N ARG A 53 0.69 -1.96 -5.02
CA ARG A 53 -0.18 -3.08 -4.57
C ARG A 53 0.66 -4.35 -4.35
N SER A 54 1.72 -4.46 -5.15
CA SER A 54 2.72 -5.50 -5.15
C SER A 54 3.67 -5.53 -3.95
N ALA A 55 4.01 -4.41 -3.30
CA ALA A 55 4.93 -4.42 -2.15
C ALA A 55 4.28 -5.08 -0.93
N GLY A 56 3.07 -4.66 -0.54
CA GLY A 56 2.29 -5.31 0.52
C GLY A 56 1.97 -6.78 0.21
N TRP A 57 1.73 -7.11 -1.06
CA TRP A 57 1.51 -8.49 -1.50
C TRP A 57 2.72 -9.39 -1.29
N CYS A 58 3.92 -8.94 -1.67
CA CYS A 58 5.15 -9.70 -1.51
C CYS A 58 5.43 -9.97 -0.03
N CYS A 59 5.34 -8.95 0.83
CA CYS A 59 5.60 -9.11 2.26
C CYS A 59 4.64 -10.10 2.92
N MET A 60 3.35 -10.05 2.59
CA MET A 60 2.40 -11.00 3.14
C MET A 60 2.69 -12.44 2.68
N GLY A 61 3.09 -12.65 1.44
CA GLY A 61 3.48 -13.97 0.93
C GLY A 61 4.73 -14.54 1.62
N GLU A 62 5.69 -13.68 1.98
CA GLU A 62 6.88 -14.08 2.73
C GLU A 62 6.58 -14.31 4.23
N SER A 63 5.71 -13.50 4.85
CA SER A 63 5.41 -13.62 6.28
C SER A 63 4.42 -14.72 6.62
N VAL A 64 3.28 -14.82 5.93
CA VAL A 64 2.18 -15.77 6.27
C VAL A 64 1.94 -16.83 5.19
N GLY A 65 2.82 -16.92 4.20
CA GLY A 65 2.81 -17.94 3.16
C GLY A 65 1.85 -17.65 2.00
N LYS A 66 2.10 -18.33 0.87
CA LYS A 66 1.29 -18.20 -0.35
C LYS A 66 0.07 -19.13 -0.30
N VAL A 67 -1.12 -18.54 -0.18
CA VAL A 67 -2.38 -19.28 -0.21
C VAL A 67 -2.86 -19.46 -1.66
N LYS A 68 -3.08 -20.70 -2.10
CA LYS A 68 -3.60 -21.03 -3.45
C LYS A 68 -5.13 -21.05 -3.56
N SER A 69 -5.84 -20.98 -2.42
CA SER A 69 -7.30 -20.99 -2.35
C SER A 69 -7.90 -19.64 -2.79
N PRO A 70 -9.09 -19.61 -3.46
CA PRO A 70 -9.79 -18.37 -3.83
C PRO A 70 -10.10 -17.44 -2.63
N GLU A 71 -10.26 -18.03 -1.45
CA GLU A 71 -10.48 -17.35 -0.18
C GLU A 71 -9.32 -17.64 0.78
N ASN A 72 -8.99 -16.68 1.64
CA ASN A 72 -7.93 -16.87 2.63
C ASN A 72 -8.47 -17.57 3.89
N PRO A 73 -8.00 -18.78 4.25
CA PRO A 73 -8.45 -19.49 5.45
C PRO A 73 -8.23 -18.68 6.73
N TRP A 74 -7.13 -17.94 6.82
CA TRP A 74 -6.84 -17.08 7.96
C TRP A 74 -7.90 -15.98 8.12
N PHE A 75 -8.30 -15.35 7.01
CA PHE A 75 -9.30 -14.29 7.02
C PHE A 75 -10.70 -14.83 7.31
N LYS A 76 -10.95 -16.07 6.87
CA LYS A 76 -12.20 -16.78 7.18
C LYS A 76 -12.27 -17.09 8.67
N HIS A 77 -11.24 -17.73 9.23
CA HIS A 77 -11.18 -18.03 10.66
C HIS A 77 -11.34 -16.76 11.51
N PHE A 78 -10.60 -15.70 11.20
CA PHE A 78 -10.74 -14.41 11.88
C PHE A 78 -12.15 -13.82 11.79
N LYS A 79 -12.80 -13.97 10.63
CA LYS A 79 -14.17 -13.49 10.41
C LYS A 79 -15.19 -14.31 11.21
N ASP A 80 -14.96 -15.62 11.34
CA ASP A 80 -15.87 -16.52 12.04
C ASP A 80 -15.86 -16.27 13.56
N VAL A 81 -14.71 -15.92 14.15
CA VAL A 81 -14.57 -15.64 15.59
C VAL A 81 -14.75 -14.16 15.96
N TRP A 82 -15.03 -13.28 14.98
CA TRP A 82 -15.03 -11.84 15.18
C TRP A 82 -15.97 -11.33 16.28
N THR A 83 -17.13 -11.98 16.45
CA THR A 83 -18.12 -11.58 17.47
C THR A 83 -17.66 -11.82 18.89
N ASP A 84 -16.66 -12.68 19.06
CA ASP A 84 -16.19 -13.14 20.36
C ASP A 84 -14.94 -12.36 20.83
N LEU A 85 -14.36 -11.54 19.93
CA LEU A 85 -13.18 -10.74 20.22
C LEU A 85 -13.51 -9.48 21.03
N THR A 86 -12.67 -9.20 22.02
CA THR A 86 -12.75 -8.03 22.90
C THR A 86 -11.65 -7.03 22.56
N THR A 87 -11.93 -5.73 22.72
CA THR A 87 -10.96 -4.68 22.38
C THR A 87 -10.04 -4.29 23.54
N ASP A 88 -10.06 -5.07 24.62
CA ASP A 88 -9.37 -4.76 25.86
C ASP A 88 -7.91 -5.26 25.81
N ASN A 89 -7.00 -4.50 26.42
CA ASN A 89 -5.59 -4.86 26.59
C ASN A 89 -4.78 -5.13 25.31
N LEU A 90 -5.25 -4.68 24.14
CA LEU A 90 -4.52 -4.85 22.88
C LEU A 90 -3.18 -4.11 22.92
N GLN A 91 -2.10 -4.82 22.61
CA GLN A 91 -0.74 -4.26 22.67
C GLN A 91 -0.30 -3.68 21.32
N PRO A 92 0.39 -2.53 21.31
CA PRO A 92 0.95 -1.98 20.09
C PRO A 92 2.14 -2.82 19.61
N CYS A 93 2.42 -2.74 18.31
CA CYS A 93 3.59 -3.35 17.72
C CYS A 93 4.88 -2.83 18.38
N PRO A 94 5.70 -3.72 18.94
CA PRO A 94 6.94 -3.34 19.59
C PRO A 94 7.96 -2.83 18.56
N SER A 95 8.93 -2.05 19.05
CA SER A 95 10.02 -1.52 18.25
C SER A 95 11.16 -1.07 19.18
N ASP A 96 12.20 -1.89 19.26
CA ASP A 96 13.30 -1.63 20.20
C ASP A 96 14.40 -0.75 19.60
N LYS A 97 14.37 -0.54 18.29
CA LYS A 97 15.42 0.20 17.58
C LYS A 97 15.11 1.69 17.57
N LYS A 98 16.03 2.51 18.09
CA LYS A 98 15.92 3.99 18.13
C LYS A 98 15.51 4.62 16.79
N TRP A 99 16.04 4.13 15.68
CA TRP A 99 15.72 4.67 14.36
C TRP A 99 14.31 4.32 13.89
N LEU A 100 13.79 3.15 14.27
CA LEU A 100 12.40 2.77 14.01
C LEU A 100 11.45 3.60 14.87
N ASN A 101 11.82 3.89 16.13
CA ASN A 101 11.02 4.77 16.99
C ASN A 101 10.95 6.21 16.45
N LYS A 102 12.05 6.71 15.85
CA LYS A 102 12.00 7.99 15.12
C LYS A 102 11.03 7.92 13.93
N LYS A 103 11.14 6.88 13.09
CA LYS A 103 10.25 6.66 11.95
C LYS A 103 8.79 6.53 12.38
N LYS A 104 8.52 5.81 13.48
CA LYS A 104 7.20 5.64 14.10
C LYS A 104 6.57 6.98 14.45
N LYS A 105 7.34 7.91 15.02
CA LYS A 105 6.87 9.28 15.29
C LYS A 105 6.52 10.02 14.01
N GLU A 106 7.42 10.02 13.02
CA GLU A 106 7.19 10.65 11.70
C GLU A 106 5.92 10.08 11.02
N CYS A 107 5.73 8.76 11.04
CA CYS A 107 4.56 8.11 10.45
C CYS A 107 3.26 8.49 11.17
N LYS A 108 3.27 8.56 12.50
CA LYS A 108 2.11 9.00 13.28
C LYS A 108 1.71 10.42 12.90
N GLU A 109 2.67 11.34 12.84
CA GLU A 109 2.43 12.75 12.47
C GLU A 109 1.79 12.87 11.08
N ILE A 110 2.37 12.19 10.08
CA ILE A 110 1.86 12.18 8.70
C ILE A 110 0.43 11.63 8.65
N LEU A 111 0.16 10.49 9.29
CA LEU A 111 -1.16 9.86 9.22
C LEU A 111 -2.22 10.67 9.97
N GLN A 112 -1.86 11.27 11.10
CA GLN A 112 -2.75 12.17 11.84
C GLN A 112 -3.12 13.41 11.00
N GLU A 113 -2.16 14.01 10.31
CA GLU A 113 -2.41 15.14 9.40
C GLU A 113 -3.36 14.74 8.27
N ILE A 114 -3.10 13.62 7.59
CA ILE A 114 -3.93 13.13 6.50
C ILE A 114 -5.36 12.83 6.96
N LEU A 115 -5.54 12.23 8.13
CA LEU A 115 -6.86 11.90 8.68
C LEU A 115 -7.64 13.13 9.13
N ARG A 116 -6.97 14.24 9.48
CA ARG A 116 -7.59 15.51 9.86
C ARG A 116 -7.78 16.47 8.69
N SER A 117 -7.28 16.13 7.51
CA SER A 117 -7.44 16.96 6.30
C SER A 117 -8.93 17.17 5.96
N GLU A 118 -9.23 18.25 5.26
CA GLU A 118 -10.61 18.57 4.82
C GLU A 118 -11.23 17.46 3.95
N LYS A 119 -10.39 16.74 3.21
CA LYS A 119 -10.78 15.64 2.32
C LYS A 119 -10.09 14.35 2.78
N PRO A 120 -10.57 13.74 3.89
CA PRO A 120 -9.97 12.53 4.41
C PRO A 120 -10.07 11.37 3.39
N PRO A 121 -9.16 10.37 3.48
CA PRO A 121 -9.14 9.26 2.54
C PRO A 121 -10.47 8.50 2.44
N ARG A 122 -10.66 7.81 1.30
CA ARG A 122 -11.74 6.84 1.06
C ARG A 122 -11.83 5.83 2.21
N ALA A 123 -13.03 5.33 2.49
CA ALA A 123 -13.34 4.48 3.66
C ALA A 123 -12.30 3.38 3.98
N ASP A 124 -11.91 2.57 3.00
CA ASP A 124 -10.94 1.47 3.20
C ASP A 124 -9.51 1.98 3.44
N TYR A 125 -9.12 3.07 2.77
CA TYR A 125 -7.83 3.73 3.00
C TYR A 125 -7.80 4.40 4.36
N ARG A 126 -8.90 5.04 4.77
CA ARG A 126 -9.03 5.63 6.10
C ARG A 126 -8.86 4.56 7.18
N GLU A 127 -9.55 3.43 7.03
CA GLU A 127 -9.40 2.32 7.97
C GLU A 127 -7.94 1.83 8.05
N MET A 128 -7.23 1.74 6.92
CA MET A 128 -5.81 1.36 6.93
C MET A 128 -4.94 2.36 7.70
N ALA A 129 -5.18 3.66 7.56
CA ALA A 129 -4.47 4.69 8.33
C ALA A 129 -4.83 4.66 9.82
N GLU A 130 -6.12 4.52 10.16
CA GLU A 130 -6.59 4.41 11.55
C GLU A 130 -6.01 3.15 12.23
N LEU A 131 -6.06 1.99 11.59
CA LEU A 131 -5.45 0.75 12.09
C LEU A 131 -3.94 0.86 12.22
N THR A 132 -3.27 1.55 11.29
CA THR A 132 -1.82 1.78 11.40
C THR A 132 -1.50 2.60 12.65
N LEU A 133 -2.26 3.66 12.96
CA LEU A 133 -2.06 4.42 14.18
C LEU A 133 -2.24 3.54 15.42
N ILE A 134 -3.29 2.73 15.46
CA ILE A 134 -3.57 1.79 16.56
C ILE A 134 -2.42 0.78 16.75
N VAL A 135 -1.98 0.14 15.66
CA VAL A 135 -0.83 -0.79 15.66
C VAL A 135 0.45 -0.10 16.15
N LEU A 136 0.64 1.17 15.82
CA LEU A 136 1.76 1.96 16.31
C LEU A 136 1.54 2.51 17.74
N GLY A 137 0.44 2.18 18.41
CA GLY A 137 0.11 2.66 19.76
C GLY A 137 -0.19 4.16 19.79
N ASP A 138 -0.95 4.64 18.82
CA ASP A 138 -1.52 5.99 18.79
C ASP A 138 -3.04 5.92 18.64
N THR A 139 -3.73 7.01 18.97
CA THR A 139 -5.19 7.10 18.88
C THR A 139 -5.59 7.87 17.62
N PRO A 140 -6.36 7.27 16.69
CA PRO A 140 -6.86 8.00 15.52
C PRO A 140 -7.76 9.18 15.91
N PRO A 141 -7.95 10.19 15.04
CA PRO A 141 -8.78 11.37 15.34
C PRO A 141 -10.23 11.06 15.74
N ARG A 142 -10.77 9.94 15.25
CA ARG A 142 -12.13 9.49 15.57
C ARG A 142 -12.21 8.60 16.82
N GLY A 143 -11.08 8.31 17.45
CA GLY A 143 -10.97 7.29 18.49
C GLY A 143 -10.64 5.91 17.91
N ILE A 144 -10.47 4.94 18.81
CA ILE A 144 -10.16 3.55 18.46
C ILE A 144 -11.46 2.86 18.06
N HIS A 145 -11.56 2.47 16.79
CA HIS A 145 -12.70 1.77 16.23
C HIS A 145 -12.24 0.59 15.39
N TRP A 146 -13.02 -0.49 15.45
CA TRP A 146 -12.73 -1.74 14.78
C TRP A 146 -13.86 -2.09 13.82
N SER A 147 -13.64 -1.89 12.52
CA SER A 147 -14.63 -2.29 11.50
C SER A 147 -14.77 -3.80 11.42
N ARG A 148 -15.98 -4.28 11.16
CA ARG A 148 -16.23 -5.71 10.93
C ARG A 148 -15.41 -6.25 9.74
N PRO A 149 -14.93 -7.51 9.80
CA PRO A 149 -14.22 -8.14 8.71
C PRO A 149 -15.06 -8.20 7.43
N GLY A 150 -14.47 -7.79 6.31
CA GLY A 150 -15.14 -7.66 5.03
C GLY A 150 -15.08 -8.93 4.17
N ALA A 151 -14.72 -8.73 2.91
CA ALA A 151 -14.55 -9.82 1.95
C ALA A 151 -13.19 -10.52 2.12
N ILE A 152 -13.21 -11.84 1.97
CA ILE A 152 -12.07 -12.74 2.21
C ILE A 152 -11.35 -13.20 0.93
N HIS A 153 -11.74 -12.64 -0.22
CA HIS A 153 -11.15 -12.98 -1.52
C HIS A 153 -9.70 -12.49 -1.66
N GLN A 154 -8.83 -13.33 -2.20
CA GLN A 154 -7.40 -13.06 -2.38
C GLN A 154 -7.10 -11.82 -3.25
N ALA A 155 -8.00 -11.46 -4.18
CA ALA A 155 -7.79 -10.37 -5.13
C ALA A 155 -7.88 -8.97 -4.51
N ARG A 156 -8.43 -8.83 -3.29
CA ARG A 156 -8.56 -7.54 -2.60
C ARG A 156 -7.33 -7.25 -1.76
N TRP A 157 -6.36 -6.59 -2.38
CA TRP A 157 -5.09 -6.24 -1.74
C TRP A 157 -5.26 -5.42 -0.44
N MET A 158 -6.19 -4.47 -0.40
CA MET A 158 -6.44 -3.65 0.79
C MET A 158 -6.91 -4.50 1.96
N ALA A 159 -7.81 -5.46 1.69
CA ALA A 159 -8.30 -6.38 2.70
C ALA A 159 -7.14 -7.10 3.38
N ARG A 160 -6.12 -7.53 2.63
CA ARG A 160 -4.94 -8.18 3.22
C ARG A 160 -4.26 -7.34 4.30
N ASN A 161 -3.99 -6.07 4.02
CA ASN A 161 -3.35 -5.20 5.00
C ASN A 161 -4.24 -4.99 6.23
N LEU A 162 -5.54 -4.77 6.03
CA LEU A 162 -6.51 -4.61 7.12
C LEU A 162 -6.60 -5.86 8.00
N TYR A 163 -6.70 -7.05 7.37
CA TYR A 163 -6.73 -8.32 8.09
C TYR A 163 -5.41 -8.58 8.82
N SER A 164 -4.25 -8.30 8.21
CA SER A 164 -2.93 -8.45 8.87
C SER A 164 -2.83 -7.63 10.15
N MET A 165 -3.27 -6.37 10.10
CA MET A 165 -3.25 -5.47 11.26
C MET A 165 -4.18 -5.97 12.35
N LYS A 166 -5.40 -6.37 11.99
CA LYS A 166 -6.37 -6.91 12.96
C LYS A 166 -5.88 -8.23 13.56
N MET A 167 -5.47 -9.18 12.73
CA MET A 167 -4.94 -10.47 13.17
C MET A 167 -3.78 -10.33 14.14
N PHE A 168 -2.88 -9.37 13.91
CA PHE A 168 -1.80 -9.05 14.85
C PHE A 168 -2.34 -8.51 16.18
N MET A 169 -3.22 -7.53 16.12
CA MET A 169 -3.75 -6.86 17.32
C MET A 169 -4.55 -7.82 18.20
N PHE A 170 -5.26 -8.77 17.60
CA PHE A 170 -6.03 -9.82 18.30
C PHE A 170 -5.27 -11.15 18.43
N ALA A 171 -3.96 -11.19 18.18
CA ALA A 171 -3.23 -12.46 18.06
C ALA A 171 -3.30 -13.35 19.33
N GLU A 172 -3.29 -12.73 20.50
CA GLU A 172 -3.45 -13.44 21.80
C GLU A 172 -4.83 -14.11 21.91
N GLN A 173 -5.89 -13.39 21.55
CA GLN A 173 -7.28 -13.91 21.58
C GLN A 173 -7.56 -14.92 20.46
N LEU A 174 -6.76 -14.90 19.40
CA LEU A 174 -6.81 -15.87 18.30
C LEU A 174 -5.94 -17.10 18.57
N GLU A 175 -5.30 -17.17 19.74
CA GLU A 175 -4.43 -18.27 20.16
C GLU A 175 -3.34 -18.59 19.13
N TYR A 176 -2.81 -17.56 18.47
CA TYR A 176 -1.71 -17.74 17.53
C TYR A 176 -0.43 -18.11 18.26
N ASP A 177 0.30 -19.07 17.69
CA ASP A 177 1.61 -19.47 18.18
C ASP A 177 2.64 -18.33 18.04
N GLU A 178 3.71 -18.42 18.82
CA GLU A 178 4.75 -17.39 18.87
C GLU A 178 5.40 -17.13 17.50
N GLU A 179 5.58 -18.16 16.67
CA GLU A 179 6.16 -18.02 15.32
C GLU A 179 5.24 -17.19 14.41
N THR A 180 3.93 -17.44 14.47
CA THR A 180 2.90 -16.69 13.74
C THR A 180 2.82 -15.25 14.23
N VAL A 181 2.89 -15.01 15.55
CA VAL A 181 2.90 -13.65 16.13
C VAL A 181 4.11 -12.87 15.63
N VAL A 182 5.31 -13.45 15.64
CA VAL A 182 6.54 -12.80 15.15
C VAL A 182 6.43 -12.46 13.66
N LYS A 183 5.87 -13.34 12.84
CA LYS A 183 5.63 -13.08 11.41
C LYS A 183 4.67 -11.90 11.19
N LEU A 184 3.57 -11.87 11.95
CA LEU A 184 2.59 -10.78 11.90
C LEU A 184 3.19 -9.47 12.40
N GLU A 185 4.02 -9.51 13.44
CA GLU A 185 4.73 -8.33 13.96
C GLU A 185 5.64 -7.73 12.89
N ARG A 186 6.53 -8.54 12.29
CA ARG A 186 7.44 -8.12 11.22
C ARG A 186 6.68 -7.47 10.05
N LEU A 187 5.58 -8.09 9.64
CA LEU A 187 4.71 -7.59 8.58
C LEU A 187 4.05 -6.26 8.95
N ASN A 188 3.47 -6.16 10.15
CA ASN A 188 2.77 -4.96 10.60
C ASN A 188 3.71 -3.80 10.90
N LEU A 189 4.93 -4.07 11.34
CA LEU A 189 5.99 -3.08 11.46
C LEU A 189 6.35 -2.49 10.08
N PHE A 190 6.52 -3.34 9.06
CA PHE A 190 6.72 -2.89 7.69
C PHE A 190 5.53 -2.09 7.16
N LEU A 191 4.31 -2.63 7.33
CA LEU A 191 3.09 -1.99 6.84
C LEU A 191 2.92 -0.60 7.47
N GLY A 192 3.06 -0.51 8.79
CA GLY A 192 2.82 0.73 9.52
C GLY A 192 3.89 1.80 9.30
N LEU A 193 5.17 1.42 9.26
CA LEU A 193 6.28 2.39 9.18
C LEU A 193 6.65 2.82 7.77
N PHE A 194 6.30 2.03 6.75
CA PHE A 194 6.75 2.32 5.39
C PHE A 194 5.62 2.27 4.38
N TYR A 195 4.83 1.19 4.38
CA TYR A 195 3.84 0.98 3.32
C TYR A 195 2.64 1.93 3.42
N THR A 196 1.97 2.01 4.57
CA THR A 196 0.79 2.87 4.75
C THR A 196 1.13 4.35 4.53
N PRO A 197 2.20 4.93 5.11
CA PRO A 197 2.57 6.32 4.85
C PRO A 197 2.88 6.60 3.38
N MET A 198 3.59 5.68 2.70
CA MET A 198 3.89 5.79 1.27
C MET A 198 2.60 5.74 0.45
N TRP A 199 1.69 4.81 0.76
CA TRP A 199 0.40 4.69 0.10
C TRP A 199 -0.42 5.97 0.21
N MET A 200 -0.54 6.52 1.42
CA MET A 200 -1.30 7.75 1.65
C MET A 200 -0.66 8.98 1.01
N SER A 201 0.67 8.98 0.86
CA SER A 201 1.42 10.05 0.20
C SER A 201 1.43 9.96 -1.33
N SER A 202 0.93 8.86 -1.92
CA SER A 202 1.01 8.60 -3.36
C SER A 202 -0.17 9.18 -4.15
N THR A 203 -0.81 10.23 -3.66
CA THR A 203 -1.98 10.86 -4.31
C THR A 203 -1.61 11.78 -5.47
N LEU A 204 -0.37 12.31 -5.50
CA LEU A 204 0.12 13.20 -6.55
C LEU A 204 1.11 12.48 -7.46
N ALA A 205 0.83 12.50 -8.77
CA ALA A 205 1.70 11.90 -9.78
C ALA A 205 3.05 12.61 -9.89
N ALA A 206 3.12 13.91 -9.60
CA ALA A 206 4.39 14.65 -9.58
C ALA A 206 5.33 14.12 -8.47
N ASP A 207 4.81 13.83 -7.29
CA ASP A 207 5.62 13.33 -6.16
C ASP A 207 6.02 11.85 -6.30
N ALA A 208 5.45 11.15 -7.28
CA ALA A 208 5.61 9.72 -7.48
C ALA A 208 7.08 9.27 -7.57
N PRO A 209 7.95 9.88 -8.40
CA PRO A 209 9.35 9.46 -8.50
C PRO A 209 10.12 9.70 -7.19
N ALA A 210 9.91 10.84 -6.54
CA ALA A 210 10.56 11.19 -5.27
C ALA A 210 10.17 10.22 -4.16
N ASN A 211 8.87 9.93 -4.03
CA ASN A 211 8.33 8.97 -3.08
C ASN A 211 8.89 7.57 -3.30
N TYR A 212 9.04 7.17 -4.56
CA TYR A 212 9.60 5.88 -4.93
C TYR A 212 11.06 5.72 -4.51
N LEU A 213 11.89 6.71 -4.85
CA LEU A 213 13.30 6.71 -4.51
C LEU A 213 13.51 6.77 -2.99
N GLN A 214 12.68 7.57 -2.29
CA GLN A 214 12.71 7.63 -0.84
C GLN A 214 12.32 6.27 -0.22
N PHE A 215 11.28 5.62 -0.74
CA PHE A 215 10.87 4.29 -0.29
C PHE A 215 11.96 3.24 -0.54
N MET A 216 12.65 3.28 -1.69
CA MET A 216 13.81 2.42 -1.96
C MET A 216 14.95 2.66 -0.94
N LYS A 217 15.28 3.92 -0.65
CA LYS A 217 16.30 4.26 0.37
C LYS A 217 15.91 3.76 1.75
N ASP A 218 14.65 3.94 2.13
CA ASP A 218 14.10 3.45 3.39
C ASP A 218 14.20 1.91 3.48
N MET A 219 13.89 1.20 2.39
CA MET A 219 14.04 -0.26 2.33
C MET A 219 15.49 -0.73 2.40
N MET A 220 16.43 -0.04 1.75
CA MET A 220 17.86 -0.34 1.87
C MET A 220 18.35 -0.19 3.33
N LYS A 221 17.82 0.78 4.07
CA LYS A 221 18.10 0.93 5.51
C LYS A 221 17.39 -0.14 6.34
N PHE A 222 16.12 -0.43 6.04
CA PHE A 222 15.32 -1.44 6.72
C PHE A 222 15.86 -2.86 6.55
N LYS A 223 16.62 -3.12 5.48
CA LYS A 223 17.35 -4.39 5.27
C LYS A 223 18.27 -4.77 6.45
N ARG A 224 18.76 -3.79 7.22
CA ARG A 224 19.55 -4.03 8.45
C ARG A 224 18.71 -4.54 9.63
N THR A 225 17.39 -4.49 9.51
CA THR A 225 16.44 -4.93 10.54
C THR A 225 15.68 -6.16 10.10
N ASP A 226 15.16 -6.15 8.88
CA ASP A 226 14.48 -7.29 8.29
C ASP A 226 14.95 -7.47 6.85
N PRO A 227 15.99 -8.29 6.61
CA PRO A 227 16.55 -8.45 5.28
C PRO A 227 15.59 -9.16 4.32
N GLU A 228 14.76 -10.08 4.81
CA GLU A 228 13.83 -10.86 3.99
C GLU A 228 12.73 -9.96 3.42
N ILE A 229 12.03 -9.22 4.29
CA ILE A 229 10.97 -8.29 3.86
C ILE A 229 11.55 -7.20 2.97
N ALA A 230 12.66 -6.57 3.39
CA ALA A 230 13.26 -5.50 2.63
C ALA A 230 13.71 -5.96 1.23
N GLN A 231 14.30 -7.15 1.12
CA GLN A 231 14.75 -7.69 -0.17
C GLN A 231 13.58 -8.05 -1.07
N ALA A 232 12.52 -8.66 -0.54
CA ALA A 232 11.31 -8.96 -1.30
C ALA A 232 10.67 -7.66 -1.86
N VAL A 233 10.60 -6.60 -1.04
CA VAL A 233 10.10 -5.28 -1.47
C VAL A 233 11.01 -4.68 -2.52
N LEU A 234 12.32 -4.64 -2.30
CA LEU A 234 13.28 -4.06 -3.24
C LEU A 234 13.20 -4.74 -4.60
N GLN A 235 13.23 -6.08 -4.65
CA GLN A 235 13.07 -6.85 -5.90
C GLN A 235 11.76 -6.49 -6.60
N LYS A 236 10.68 -6.27 -5.84
CA LYS A 236 9.41 -5.89 -6.44
C LYS A 236 9.43 -4.47 -7.00
N LEU A 237 10.08 -3.53 -6.31
CA LEU A 237 10.32 -2.18 -6.83
C LEU A 237 11.22 -2.24 -8.08
N GLU A 238 12.18 -3.15 -8.18
CA GLU A 238 12.97 -3.23 -9.42
C GLU A 238 12.13 -3.57 -10.65
N ASN A 239 11.11 -4.41 -10.48
CA ASN A 239 10.16 -4.76 -11.54
C ASN A 239 9.19 -3.62 -11.92
N HIS A 240 9.14 -2.53 -11.13
CA HIS A 240 8.25 -1.40 -11.35
C HIS A 240 8.98 -0.11 -11.75
N LYS A 241 10.27 -0.17 -12.15
CA LYS A 241 11.05 0.99 -12.59
C LYS A 241 10.61 1.58 -13.95
N TRP A 242 9.71 0.92 -14.68
CA TRP A 242 9.39 1.25 -16.07
C TRP A 242 8.77 2.64 -16.28
N TYR A 243 8.16 3.25 -15.25
CA TYR A 243 7.60 4.60 -15.34
C TYR A 243 8.64 5.70 -15.03
N LEU A 244 9.85 5.35 -14.57
CA LEU A 244 10.96 6.28 -14.36
C LEU A 244 11.70 6.57 -15.68
N THR A 245 10.96 7.08 -16.67
CA THR A 245 11.52 7.43 -17.98
C THR A 245 11.99 8.89 -18.02
N GLN A 246 12.79 9.24 -19.02
CA GLN A 246 13.30 10.61 -19.20
C GLN A 246 12.17 11.64 -19.37
N GLU A 247 11.01 11.22 -19.87
CA GLU A 247 9.84 12.05 -20.10
C GLU A 247 9.00 12.24 -18.83
N VAL A 248 9.00 11.25 -17.92
CA VAL A 248 8.16 11.29 -16.71
C VAL A 248 8.90 11.87 -15.51
N VAL A 249 10.21 11.65 -15.41
CA VAL A 249 11.05 12.17 -14.31
C VAL A 249 10.95 13.69 -14.14
N PRO A 250 10.92 14.52 -15.21
CA PRO A 250 10.76 15.98 -15.08
C PRO A 250 9.45 16.40 -14.40
N PHE A 251 8.40 15.57 -14.41
CA PHE A 251 7.18 15.90 -13.67
C PHE A 251 7.41 15.99 -12.16
N ALA A 252 8.47 15.36 -11.64
CA ALA A 252 8.85 15.51 -10.25
C ALA A 252 9.24 16.95 -9.89
N LEU A 253 9.70 17.76 -10.85
CA LEU A 253 10.02 19.18 -10.65
C LEU A 253 8.79 20.03 -10.31
N PHE A 254 7.59 19.53 -10.60
CA PHE A 254 6.33 20.18 -10.22
C PHE A 254 5.78 19.68 -8.88
N GLY A 255 6.46 18.73 -8.23
CA GLY A 255 6.15 18.25 -6.89
C GLY A 255 6.82 19.11 -5.82
N SER A 256 6.27 19.12 -4.61
CA SER A 256 6.83 19.88 -3.47
C SER A 256 7.92 19.11 -2.72
N ARG A 257 8.31 17.92 -3.21
CA ARG A 257 9.22 16.98 -2.54
C ARG A 257 10.66 16.98 -3.07
N LEU A 258 10.98 17.80 -4.06
CA LEU A 258 12.35 18.00 -4.57
C LEU A 258 13.02 19.23 -3.97
#